data_AF-A0A0K8RCE0-F1
#
_entry.id   AF-A0A0K8RCE0-F1
#
_cell.length_a   1.000
_cell.length_b   1.000
_cell.length_c   1.000
_cell.angle_alpha   90.00
_cell.angle_beta   90.00
_cell.angle_gamma   90.00
#
_symmetry.space_group_name_H-M   'P 1'
#
loop_
_entity.id
_entity.type
_entity.pdbx_description
1 polymer ?
#
loop_
_entity_poly.entity_id
_entity_poly.type
_entity_poly.pdbx_seq_one_letter_code
_entity_poly.pdbx_strand_id
1 'polypeptide(L)'
;MKTDFAALALTFVVASLLADVISSQGQEPVLPGLPSRPTPPPGGLGQPCSPYSSCQSDLCCLLTRNKNGARATCQPKKKPGQRCSEEQVKGGIYSTRCPCLTGPCPAKPYNKCLYLPNN
;
A
#
# COMPACT_ATOMS: atom_id res chain seq x y z
N MET A 1 43.35 -14.03 -38.29
CA MET A 1 43.37 -14.00 -36.80
C MET A 1 43.03 -12.62 -36.23
N LYS A 2 43.64 -11.50 -36.64
CA LYS A 2 43.35 -10.18 -36.03
C LYS A 2 42.06 -9.51 -36.55
N THR A 3 41.71 -9.75 -37.81
CA THR A 3 40.48 -9.24 -38.46
C THR A 3 39.21 -9.94 -37.96
N ASP A 4 39.32 -11.22 -37.61
CA ASP A 4 38.19 -12.07 -37.23
C ASP A 4 37.66 -11.69 -35.83
N PHE A 5 38.57 -11.34 -34.92
CA PHE A 5 38.22 -10.82 -33.60
C PHE A 5 37.57 -9.43 -33.65
N ALA A 6 38.05 -8.56 -34.54
CA ALA A 6 37.47 -7.23 -34.71
C ALA A 6 36.02 -7.32 -35.27
N ALA A 7 35.79 -8.23 -36.22
CA ALA A 7 34.46 -8.48 -36.77
C ALA A 7 33.50 -9.03 -35.71
N LEU A 8 33.94 -9.99 -34.88
CA LEU A 8 33.14 -10.55 -33.78
C LEU A 8 32.82 -9.52 -32.69
N ALA A 9 33.77 -8.64 -32.37
CA ALA A 9 33.53 -7.57 -31.40
C ALA A 9 32.49 -6.57 -31.92
N LEU A 10 32.57 -6.18 -33.20
CA LEU A 10 31.62 -5.27 -33.82
C LEU A 10 30.21 -5.87 -33.88
N THR A 11 30.06 -7.14 -34.24
CA THR A 11 28.74 -7.79 -34.27
C THR A 11 28.11 -7.89 -32.88
N PHE A 12 28.89 -8.16 -31.84
CA PHE A 12 28.39 -8.19 -30.47
C PHE A 12 27.92 -6.81 -29.97
N VAL A 13 28.66 -5.75 -30.30
CA VAL A 13 28.27 -4.36 -29.96
C VAL A 13 26.97 -3.97 -30.66
N VAL A 14 26.85 -4.26 -31.96
CA VAL A 14 25.63 -3.95 -32.74
C VAL A 14 24.43 -4.74 -32.23
N ALA A 15 24.60 -6.03 -31.91
CA ALA A 15 23.54 -6.87 -31.36
C ALA A 15 23.06 -6.36 -29.97
N SER A 16 23.99 -5.91 -29.13
CA SER A 16 23.67 -5.36 -27.80
C SER A 16 22.87 -4.06 -27.92
N LEU A 17 23.28 -3.15 -28.82
CA LEU A 17 22.59 -1.88 -29.06
C LEU A 17 21.16 -2.09 -29.62
N LEU A 18 20.97 -3.09 -30.49
CA LEU A 18 19.65 -3.41 -31.03
C LEU A 18 18.69 -3.95 -29.95
N ALA A 19 19.18 -4.73 -28.99
CA ALA A 19 18.37 -5.25 -27.89
C ALA A 19 17.83 -4.12 -26.99
N ASP A 20 18.65 -3.12 -26.68
CA ASP A 20 18.25 -1.97 -25.86
C ASP A 20 17.19 -1.10 -26.56
N VAL A 21 17.30 -0.92 -27.88
CA VAL A 21 16.33 -0.13 -28.66
C VAL A 21 14.95 -0.79 -28.71
N ILE A 22 14.89 -2.13 -28.81
CA ILE A 22 13.61 -2.86 -28.84
C ILE A 22 12.96 -2.86 -27.46
N SER A 23 13.76 -2.92 -26.38
CA SER A 23 13.25 -2.92 -25.01
C SER A 23 12.69 -1.58 -24.53
N SER A 24 13.02 -0.47 -25.19
CA SER A 24 12.59 0.89 -24.80
C SER A 24 11.21 1.28 -25.37
N GLN A 25 10.65 0.49 -26.29
CA GLN A 25 9.30 0.68 -26.80
C GLN A 25 8.28 0.10 -25.82
N GLY A 26 8.17 0.68 -24.63
CA GLY A 26 7.13 0.33 -23.68
C GLY A 26 5.75 0.58 -24.28
N GLN A 27 5.00 -0.48 -24.61
CA GLN A 27 3.56 -0.34 -24.82
C GLN A 27 2.91 0.04 -23.50
N GLU A 28 2.47 1.29 -23.36
CA GLU A 28 1.54 1.68 -22.30
C GLU A 28 0.11 1.38 -22.78
N PRO A 29 -0.68 0.59 -22.03
CA PRO A 29 -2.07 0.34 -22.39
C PRO A 29 -2.83 1.67 -22.39
N VAL A 30 -3.25 2.13 -23.55
CA VAL A 30 -4.19 3.25 -23.66
C VAL A 30 -5.57 2.72 -23.29
N LEU A 31 -5.85 2.65 -21.99
CA LEU A 31 -7.18 2.30 -21.50
C LEU A 31 -8.11 3.49 -21.81
N PRO A 32 -9.15 3.34 -22.65
CA PRO A 32 -10.13 4.40 -22.82
C PRO A 32 -10.65 4.79 -21.45
N GLY A 33 -10.58 6.08 -21.10
CA GLY A 33 -10.84 6.55 -19.75
C GLY A 33 -12.22 6.08 -19.28
N LEU A 34 -12.24 5.03 -18.44
CA LEU A 34 -13.48 4.64 -17.79
C LEU A 34 -13.94 5.85 -16.98
N PRO A 35 -15.23 6.22 -17.05
CA PRO A 35 -15.75 7.29 -16.20
C PRO A 35 -15.37 6.93 -14.76
N SER A 36 -14.54 7.79 -14.15
CA SER A 36 -14.07 7.58 -12.78
C SER A 36 -15.30 7.55 -11.88
N ARG A 37 -15.69 6.35 -11.45
CA ARG A 37 -16.79 6.20 -10.50
C ARG A 37 -16.40 7.01 -9.26
N PRO A 38 -17.25 7.94 -8.78
CA PRO A 38 -16.95 8.69 -7.57
C PRO A 38 -16.62 7.72 -6.44
N THR A 39 -15.49 7.95 -5.76
CA THR A 39 -15.15 7.19 -4.56
C THR A 39 -16.27 7.38 -3.54
N PRO A 40 -16.85 6.29 -2.98
CA PRO A 40 -17.84 6.42 -1.93
C PRO A 40 -17.29 7.26 -0.77
N PRO A 41 -18.16 8.01 -0.07
CA PRO A 41 -17.72 8.75 1.12
C PRO A 41 -17.14 7.78 2.16
N PRO A 42 -16.19 8.24 3.00
CA PRO A 42 -15.60 7.39 4.03
C PRO A 42 -16.64 6.88 5.03
N GLY A 43 -16.51 5.62 5.43
CA GLY A 43 -17.37 4.98 6.41
C GLY A 43 -17.15 5.53 7.83
N GLY A 44 -18.25 5.65 8.58
CA GLY A 44 -18.24 6.01 10.00
C GLY A 44 -18.00 4.81 10.92
N LEU A 45 -17.98 5.06 12.23
CA LEU A 45 -17.74 4.05 13.27
C LEU A 45 -18.65 2.81 13.10
N GLY A 46 -18.05 1.62 13.14
CA GLY A 46 -18.74 0.33 13.03
C GLY A 46 -19.19 -0.04 11.61
N GLN A 47 -19.12 0.87 10.64
CA GLN A 47 -19.47 0.57 9.26
C GLN A 47 -18.49 -0.42 8.63
N PRO A 48 -18.94 -1.25 7.68
CA PRO A 48 -18.07 -2.14 6.93
C PRO A 48 -17.03 -1.35 6.13
N CYS A 49 -15.80 -1.85 6.12
CA CYS A 49 -14.71 -1.26 5.34
C CYS A 49 -13.97 -2.32 4.53
N SER A 50 -13.24 -1.88 3.50
CA SER A 50 -12.53 -2.72 2.56
C SER A 50 -11.37 -1.93 1.93
N PRO A 51 -10.50 -2.54 1.12
CA PRO A 51 -9.44 -1.79 0.44
C PRO A 51 -9.97 -0.69 -0.51
N TYR A 52 -11.25 -0.79 -0.91
CA TYR A 52 -11.93 0.16 -1.79
C TYR A 52 -12.94 1.05 -1.05
N SER A 53 -13.12 0.85 0.25
CA SER A 53 -14.03 1.64 1.08
C SER A 53 -13.34 2.04 2.38
N SER A 54 -12.82 3.26 2.39
CA SER A 54 -12.06 3.84 3.50
C SER A 54 -12.96 4.26 4.66
N CYS A 55 -12.33 4.48 5.82
CA CYS A 55 -12.99 5.03 7.00
C CYS A 55 -12.65 6.51 7.17
N GLN A 56 -13.42 7.23 8.00
CA GLN A 56 -13.08 8.59 8.43
C GLN A 56 -11.67 8.66 9.04
N SER A 57 -11.05 9.84 9.01
CA SER A 57 -9.62 10.05 9.31
C SER A 57 -9.20 9.66 10.74
N ASP A 58 -10.12 9.74 11.69
CA ASP A 58 -9.96 9.35 13.09
C ASP A 58 -10.20 7.84 13.34
N LEU A 59 -10.58 7.11 12.30
CA LEU A 59 -10.87 5.68 12.32
C LEU A 59 -9.83 4.89 11.49
N CYS A 60 -9.81 3.59 11.69
CA CYS A 60 -9.05 2.63 10.91
C CYS A 60 -9.95 1.45 10.49
N CYS A 61 -9.60 0.78 9.40
CA CYS A 61 -10.29 -0.44 9.02
C CYS A 61 -9.68 -1.63 9.77
N LEU A 62 -10.41 -2.21 10.73
CA LEU A 62 -9.90 -3.28 11.61
C LEU A 62 -10.67 -4.58 11.39
N LEU A 63 -9.93 -5.67 11.17
CA LEU A 63 -10.49 -7.02 11.10
C LEU A 63 -11.08 -7.40 12.46
N THR A 64 -12.40 -7.53 12.51
CA THR A 64 -13.14 -7.89 13.72
C THR A 64 -13.68 -9.31 13.55
N ARG A 65 -13.43 -10.19 14.51
CA ARG A 65 -13.99 -11.55 14.50
C ARG A 65 -15.41 -11.51 15.07
N ASN A 66 -16.39 -11.97 14.30
CA ASN A 66 -17.76 -12.14 14.75
C ASN A 66 -18.17 -13.62 14.65
N LYS A 67 -19.33 -13.99 15.21
CA LYS A 67 -19.95 -15.32 15.12
C LYS A 67 -20.12 -15.80 13.68
N ASN A 68 -20.28 -14.87 12.72
CA ASN A 68 -20.50 -15.15 11.29
C ASN A 68 -19.20 -15.07 10.45
N GLY A 69 -18.02 -15.02 11.08
CA GLY A 69 -16.73 -14.91 10.40
C GLY A 69 -16.01 -13.59 10.67
N ALA A 70 -14.87 -13.39 10.00
CA ALA A 70 -14.07 -12.18 10.12
C ALA A 70 -14.60 -11.10 9.16
N ARG A 71 -14.92 -9.92 9.67
CA ARG A 71 -15.34 -8.76 8.87
C ARG A 71 -14.54 -7.54 9.30
N ALA A 72 -14.08 -6.76 8.33
CA ALA A 72 -13.43 -5.50 8.62
C ALA A 72 -14.46 -4.39 8.86
N THR A 73 -14.31 -3.65 9.96
CA THR A 73 -15.16 -2.52 10.30
C THR A 73 -14.33 -1.31 10.69
N CYS A 74 -14.88 -0.12 10.51
CA CYS A 74 -14.25 1.12 10.94
C CYS A 74 -14.22 1.20 12.46
N GLN A 75 -13.03 1.28 13.04
CA GLN A 75 -12.78 1.29 14.48
C GLN A 75 -11.92 2.50 14.87
N PRO A 76 -12.02 3.03 16.10
CA PRO A 76 -11.26 4.20 16.49
C PRO A 76 -9.75 3.97 16.46
N LYS A 77 -9.01 4.94 15.92
CA LYS A 77 -7.57 5.01 16.13
C LYS A 77 -7.23 5.19 17.61
N LYS A 78 -6.02 4.79 17.98
CA LYS A 78 -5.59 4.71 19.38
C LYS A 78 -5.14 6.06 19.91
N LYS A 79 -5.64 6.39 21.10
CA LYS A 79 -5.25 7.60 21.85
C LYS A 79 -3.89 7.40 22.52
N PRO A 80 -3.19 8.47 22.95
CA PRO A 80 -1.97 8.36 23.74
C PRO A 80 -2.11 7.39 24.91
N GLY A 81 -1.08 6.58 25.15
CA GLY A 81 -1.02 5.52 26.16
C GLY A 81 -1.69 4.19 25.79
N GLN A 82 -2.53 4.17 24.75
CA GLN A 82 -3.20 2.94 24.31
C GLN A 82 -2.30 2.09 23.40
N ARG A 83 -2.45 0.76 23.50
CA ARG A 83 -1.72 -0.17 22.62
C ARG A 83 -2.20 -0.07 21.18
N CYS A 84 -1.24 -0.01 20.26
CA CYS A 84 -1.42 0.12 18.82
C CYS A 84 -0.71 -1.00 18.03
N SER A 85 -0.90 -1.04 16.72
CA SER A 85 -0.18 -1.90 15.78
C SER A 85 -0.13 -1.24 14.40
N GLU A 86 0.96 -1.43 13.66
CA GLU A 86 1.05 -1.11 12.22
C GLU A 86 0.83 -2.33 11.31
N GLU A 87 0.47 -3.47 11.89
CA GLU A 87 0.29 -4.71 11.15
C GLU A 87 -0.99 -4.70 10.31
N GLN A 88 -0.82 -4.79 8.99
CA GLN A 88 -1.89 -4.81 8.02
C GLN A 88 -1.88 -6.12 7.23
N VAL A 89 -3.08 -6.61 6.88
CA VAL A 89 -3.24 -7.80 6.02
C VAL A 89 -3.15 -7.40 4.55
N LYS A 90 -3.96 -6.42 4.13
CA LYS A 90 -4.01 -5.91 2.75
C LYS A 90 -4.71 -4.56 2.70
N GLY A 91 -4.16 -3.63 1.91
CA GLY A 91 -4.84 -2.39 1.51
C GLY A 91 -5.37 -1.55 2.67
N GLY A 92 -4.61 -1.41 3.77
CA GLY A 92 -5.02 -0.61 4.93
C GLY A 92 -5.95 -1.31 5.93
N ILE A 93 -6.17 -2.63 5.78
CA ILE A 93 -6.93 -3.42 6.77
C ILE A 93 -5.98 -3.93 7.85
N TYR A 94 -6.17 -3.45 9.07
CA TYR A 94 -5.41 -3.85 10.25
C TYR A 94 -5.87 -5.21 10.78
N SER A 95 -4.92 -6.06 11.18
CA SER A 95 -5.20 -7.43 11.65
C SER A 95 -5.63 -7.47 13.12
N THR A 96 -4.97 -6.68 13.97
CA THR A 96 -5.07 -6.82 15.43
C THR A 96 -5.51 -5.55 16.15
N ARG A 97 -4.96 -4.40 15.79
CA ARG A 97 -5.25 -3.10 16.43
C ARG A 97 -5.14 -1.98 15.42
N CYS A 98 -5.95 -0.94 15.61
CA CYS A 98 -5.73 0.31 14.92
C CYS A 98 -4.39 0.97 15.29
N PRO A 99 -3.84 1.79 14.38
CA PRO A 99 -2.67 2.60 14.64
C PRO A 99 -3.04 3.76 15.58
N CYS A 100 -2.04 4.58 15.91
CA CYS A 100 -2.28 5.79 16.68
C CYS A 100 -3.07 6.83 15.89
N LEU A 101 -3.85 7.64 16.61
CA LEU A 101 -4.55 8.77 16.01
C LEU A 101 -3.55 9.78 15.43
N THR A 102 -2.47 10.02 16.17
CA THR A 102 -1.38 10.92 15.82
C THR A 102 -0.06 10.18 15.93
N GLY A 103 0.79 10.33 14.92
CA GLY A 103 2.12 9.70 14.86
C GLY A 103 2.10 8.19 14.60
N PRO A 104 3.29 7.59 14.41
CA PRO A 104 3.42 6.15 14.20
C PRO A 104 3.24 5.37 15.51
N CYS A 105 2.80 4.12 15.41
CA CYS A 105 2.87 3.19 16.53
C CYS A 105 4.33 2.75 16.79
N PRO A 106 4.86 2.89 18.02
CA PRO A 106 6.19 2.40 18.34
C PRO A 106 6.34 0.89 18.19
N ALA A 107 7.59 0.44 17.98
CA ALA A 107 7.91 -0.97 17.90
C ALA A 107 7.64 -1.71 19.22
N LYS A 108 7.44 -3.03 19.13
CA LYS A 108 7.36 -3.90 20.31
C LYS A 108 8.67 -3.84 21.11
N PRO A 109 8.63 -3.95 22.45
CA PRO A 109 7.46 -4.28 23.28
C PRO A 109 6.62 -3.06 23.70
N TYR A 110 7.05 -1.83 23.38
CA TYR A 110 6.46 -0.58 23.86
C TYR A 110 5.45 0.01 22.87
N ASN A 111 4.66 -0.84 22.19
CA ASN A 111 3.69 -0.48 21.15
C ASN A 111 2.47 0.26 21.71
N LYS A 112 2.69 1.41 22.33
CA LYS A 112 1.71 2.34 22.87
C LYS A 112 1.86 3.69 22.20
N CYS A 113 0.75 4.35 21.91
CA CYS A 113 0.79 5.67 21.31
C CYS A 113 1.46 6.68 22.23
N LEU A 114 2.40 7.44 21.69
CA LEU A 114 3.08 8.50 22.41
C LEU A 114 2.16 9.72 22.54
N TYR A 115 2.41 10.53 23.57
CA TYR A 115 1.82 11.84 23.65
C TYR A 115 2.57 12.76 22.68
N LEU A 116 1.88 13.24 21.65
CA LEU A 116 2.40 14.24 20.73
C LEU A 116 1.59 15.52 20.94
N PRO A 117 2.24 16.66 21.24
CA PRO A 117 1.54 17.92 21.31
C PRO A 117 0.89 18.22 19.95
N ASN A 118 -0.37 18.66 19.96
CA ASN A 118 -1.03 19.13 18.73
C ASN A 118 -0.31 20.42 18.29
N ASN A 119 0.22 20.45 17.07
CA ASN A 119 0.73 21.66 16.43
C ASN A 119 -0.44 22.55 15.97
#